data_AF-A0A6A0AEF8-F1
#
_entry.id   AF-A0A6A0AEF8-F1
#
_cell.length_a   1.000
_cell.length_b   1.000
_cell.length_c   1.000
_cell.angle_alpha   90.00
_cell.angle_beta   90.00
_cell.angle_gamma   90.00
#
_symmetry.space_group_name_H-M   'P 1'
#
loop_
_entity.id
_entity.type
_entity.pdbx_description
1 polymer ?
#
loop_
_entity_poly.entity_id
_entity_poly.type
_entity_poly.pdbx_seq_one_letter_code
_entity_poly.pdbx_strand_id
1 'polypeptide(L)' 'MLMAPEAMYRLDRKLMVLPMLAPGLTYIHEVDVTCVNPAAGCDSITVVLLSKSSSLPIMQAQIRMPVSELADE' A
#
# COMPACT_ATOMS: atom_id res chain seq x y z
N MET A 1 -0.75 -4.33 6.41
CA MET A 1 -1.88 -3.40 6.25
C MET A 1 -1.40 -2.25 5.39
N LEU A 2 -2.18 -1.85 4.40
CA LEU A 2 -1.93 -0.70 3.54
C LEU A 2 -2.90 0.42 3.90
N MET A 3 -2.37 1.63 4.00
CA MET A 3 -3.10 2.84 4.34
C MET A 3 -2.83 3.88 3.26
N ALA A 4 -3.88 4.45 2.71
CA ALA A 4 -3.80 5.49 1.68
C ALA A 4 -4.96 6.48 1.87
N PRO A 5 -4.80 7.75 1.48
CA PRO A 5 -5.90 8.70 1.42
C PRO A 5 -7.00 8.22 0.47
N GLU A 6 -8.18 7.91 1.01
CA GLU A 6 -9.30 7.33 0.23
C GLU A 6 -9.84 8.29 -0.84
N ALA A 7 -9.61 9.59 -0.67
CA ALA A 7 -9.96 10.61 -1.65
C ALA A 7 -9.07 10.58 -2.92
N MET A 8 -7.90 9.93 -2.86
CA MET A 8 -6.92 9.91 -3.96
C MET A 8 -6.67 8.51 -4.50
N TYR A 9 -6.63 7.50 -3.64
CA TYR A 9 -6.30 6.14 -4.03
C TYR A 9 -7.33 5.13 -3.56
N ARG A 10 -7.68 4.22 -4.48
CA ARG A 10 -8.42 3.00 -4.18
C ARG A 10 -7.45 1.82 -4.22
N LEU A 11 -7.36 1.11 -3.10
CA LEU A 11 -6.59 -0.13 -2.95
C LEU A 11 -7.54 -1.31 -3.14
N ASP A 12 -7.19 -2.27 -3.99
CA ASP A 12 -7.95 -3.52 -4.15
C ASP A 12 -7.96 -4.35 -2.85
N ARG A 13 -6.88 -4.26 -2.07
CA ARG A 13 -6.67 -4.99 -0.83
C ARG A 13 -5.92 -4.14 0.20
N LYS A 14 -6.60 -3.80 1.31
CA LYS A 14 -6.00 -3.05 2.43
C LYS A 14 -5.30 -3.94 3.45
N LEU A 15 -5.71 -5.20 3.59
CA LEU A 15 -5.16 -6.14 4.57
C LEU A 15 -4.73 -7.43 3.88
N MET A 16 -3.50 -7.86 4.16
CA MET A 16 -2.94 -9.12 3.69
C MET A 16 -2.46 -9.93 4.89
N VAL A 17 -2.80 -11.21 4.91
CA VAL A 17 -2.24 -12.17 5.86
C VAL A 17 -1.09 -12.87 5.17
N LEU A 18 0.11 -12.72 5.71
CA LEU A 18 1.29 -13.40 5.19
C LEU A 18 1.27 -14.88 5.60
N PRO A 19 1.75 -15.79 4.72
CA PRO A 19 2.02 -17.17 5.10
C PRO A 19 3.21 -17.23 6.08
N MET A 20 3.52 -18.44 6.55
CA MET A 20 4.75 -18.67 7.32
C MET A 20 5.98 -18.33 6.46
N LEU A 21 6.83 -17.43 6.97
CA LEU A 21 8.02 -16.96 6.27
C LEU A 21 9.19 -17.87 6.61
N ALA A 22 9.72 -18.60 5.62
CA ALA A 22 10.93 -19.39 5.80
C ALA A 22 12.17 -18.48 5.75
N PRO A 23 13.20 -18.74 6.57
CA PRO A 23 14.42 -17.94 6.57
C PRO A 23 15.12 -17.94 5.21
N GLY A 24 15.55 -16.77 4.74
CA GLY A 24 16.30 -16.61 3.50
C GLY A 24 15.47 -16.61 2.22
N LEU A 25 14.14 -16.80 2.30
CA LEU A 25 13.26 -16.68 1.13
C LEU A 25 12.65 -15.29 1.00
N THR A 26 12.57 -14.79 -0.24
CA THR A 26 11.89 -13.54 -0.58
C THR A 26 10.46 -13.82 -0.99
N TYR A 27 9.51 -13.07 -0.40
CA TYR A 27 8.09 -13.16 -0.71
C TYR A 27 7.64 -11.85 -1.35
N ILE A 28 7.06 -11.95 -2.54
CA ILE A 28 6.54 -10.80 -3.30
C ILE A 28 5.02 -10.83 -3.21
N HIS A 29 4.42 -9.71 -2.81
CA HIS A 29 2.99 -9.51 -2.76
C HIS A 29 2.64 -8.26 -3.54
N GLU A 30 1.79 -8.43 -4.54
CA GLU A 30 1.31 -7.37 -5.41
C GLU A 30 -0.07 -6.91 -4.95
N VAL A 31 -0.31 -5.61 -5.06
CA VAL A 31 -1.55 -4.94 -4.68
C VAL A 31 -1.82 -3.89 -5.74
N ASP A 32 -3.00 -3.95 -6.36
CA ASP A 32 -3.38 -3.00 -7.38
C ASP A 32 -3.86 -1.70 -6.73
N VAL A 33 -3.31 -0.59 -7.21
CA VAL A 33 -3.64 0.76 -6.75
C VAL A 33 -4.22 1.55 -7.92
N THR A 34 -5.45 2.05 -7.75
CA THR A 34 -6.07 2.97 -8.71
C THR A 34 -6.03 4.39 -8.16
N CYS A 35 -5.50 5.35 -8.92
CA CYS A 35 -5.70 6.77 -8.65
C CYS A 35 -7.15 7.15 -9.03
N VAL A 36 -7.95 7.58 -8.05
CA VAL A 36 -9.36 7.97 -8.27
C VAL A 36 -9.53 9.48 -8.48
N ASN A 37 -8.51 10.27 -8.16
CA ASN A 37 -8.53 11.72 -8.33
C ASN A 37 -7.16 12.23 -8.80
N PRO A 38 -6.85 12.13 -10.10
CA PRO A 38 -5.57 12.57 -10.65
C PRO A 38 -5.34 14.08 -10.50
N ALA A 39 -6.41 14.88 -10.45
CA ALA A 39 -6.33 16.33 -10.29
C ALA A 39 -5.89 16.76 -8.89
N ALA A 40 -5.98 15.90 -7.88
CA ALA A 40 -5.58 16.21 -6.52
C ALA A 40 -4.05 16.10 -6.30
N GLY A 41 -3.27 15.71 -7.32
CA GLY A 41 -1.81 15.59 -7.25
C GLY A 41 -1.35 14.20 -6.82
N CYS A 42 -0.27 14.14 -6.04
CA CYS A 42 0.28 12.89 -5.50
C CYS A 42 0.40 12.91 -3.97
N ASP A 43 0.08 11.79 -3.35
CA ASP A 43 0.35 11.50 -1.95
C ASP A 43 0.95 10.08 -1.78
N SER A 44 1.27 9.69 -0.55
CA SER A 44 1.97 8.46 -0.22
C SER A 44 1.04 7.36 0.29
N ILE A 45 1.42 6.11 0.02
CA ILE A 45 0.81 4.92 0.60
C ILE A 45 1.72 4.41 1.71
N THR A 46 1.16 4.20 2.89
CA THR A 46 1.90 3.63 4.03
C THR A 46 1.61 2.13 4.14
N VAL A 47 2.67 1.34 4.16
CA VAL A 47 2.62 -0.11 4.38
C VAL A 47 3.10 -0.42 5.78
N VAL A 48 2.27 -1.10 6.55
CA VAL A 48 2.56 -1.47 7.94
C VAL A 48 2.51 -2.99 8.08
N LEU A 49 3.59 -3.57 8.58
CA LEU A 49 3.67 -4.99 8.96
C LEU A 49 3.40 -5.13 10.46
N LEU A 50 2.42 -5.95 10.81
CA LEU A 50 1.97 -6.17 12.19
C LEU A 50 2.01 -7.66 12.51
N SER A 51 2.33 -7.99 13.76
CA SER A 51 2.07 -9.32 14.29
C SER A 51 0.58 -9.49 14.56
N LYS A 52 0.04 -10.71 14.40
CA LYS A 52 -1.34 -10.99 14.83
C LYS A 52 -1.54 -10.85 16.35
N SER A 53 -0.46 -10.95 17.13
CA SER A 53 -0.49 -10.89 18.59
C SER A 53 -0.30 -9.49 19.18
N SER A 54 -0.01 -8.48 18.37
CA SER A 54 0.33 -7.13 18.84
C SER A 54 -0.16 -6.06 17.88
N SER A 55 -0.58 -4.92 18.42
CA SER A 55 -0.92 -3.72 17.64
C SER A 55 0.31 -2.86 17.30
N LEU A 56 1.49 -3.20 17.80
CA LEU A 56 2.73 -2.46 17.51
C LEU A 56 3.29 -2.88 16.14
N PRO A 57 3.63 -1.92 15.26
CA PRO A 57 4.20 -2.20 13.96
C PRO A 57 5.59 -2.84 14.11
N ILE A 58 5.79 -3.98 13.46
CA ILE A 58 7.11 -4.60 13.31
C ILE A 58 7.95 -3.77 12.35
N MET A 59 7.33 -3.31 11.26
CA MET A 59 7.97 -2.50 10.23
C MET A 59 6.93 -1.58 9.60
N GLN A 60 7.38 -0.39 9.20
CA GLN A 60 6.61 0.56 8.42
C GLN A 60 7.45 1.02 7.24
N ALA A 61 6.82 1.10 6.07
CA ALA A 61 7.39 1.69 4.87
C ALA A 61 6.40 2.69 4.28
N GLN A 62 6.90 3.75 3.66
CA GLN A 62 6.09 4.74 2.97
C GLN A 62 6.52 4.81 1.51
N ILE A 63 5.55 4.64 0.62
CA ILE A 63 5.75 4.66 -0.82
C ILE A 63 5.16 5.97 -1.32
N ARG A 64 6.00 6.86 -1.84
CA ARG A 64 5.53 8.07 -2.52
C ARG A 64 5.00 7.66 -3.89
N MET A 65 3.72 7.86 -4.12
CA MET A 65 3.14 7.50 -5.42
C MET A 65 3.54 8.53 -6.47
N PRO A 66 3.72 8.11 -7.73
CA PRO A 66 3.92 9.03 -8.83
C PRO A 66 2.67 9.90 -9.03
N VAL A 67 2.85 11.04 -9.71
CA VAL A 67 1.74 11.84 -10.20
C VAL A 67 1.03 11.05 -11.30
N SER A 68 -0.29 10.99 -11.24
CA SER A 68 -1.08 10.36 -12.31
C SER A 68 -1.06 11.25 -13.54
N GLU A 69 -0.88 10.64 -14.71
CA GLU A 69 -1.11 11.32 -15.98
C GLU A 69 -2.57 11.77 -16.04
N LEU A 70 -2.80 12.98 -16.53
CA LEU A 70 -4.14 13.45 -16.85
C LEU A 70 -4.60 12.66 -18.08
N ALA A 71 -5.85 12.20 -18.09
CA ALA A 71 -6.38 11.59 -19.31
C ALA A 71 -6.37 12.66 -20.40
N ASP A 72 -5.51 12.50 -21.41
CA ASP A 72 -5.53 13.32 -22.61
C ASP A 72 -6.93 13.21 -23.23
N GLU A 73 -7.65 14.33 -23.29
CA GLU A 73 -8.95 14.45 -23.98
C GLU A 73 -8.80 14.34 -25.51
#